data_AF-A0A660RPV0-F1
#
_entry.id   AF-A0A660RPV0-F1
#
_cell.length_a   1.000
_cell.length_b   1.000
_cell.length_c   1.000
_cell.angle_alpha   90.00
_cell.angle_beta   90.00
_cell.angle_gamma   90.00
#
_symmetry.space_group_name_H-M   'P 1'
#
loop_
_entity.id
_entity.type
_entity.pdbx_description
1 polymer ?
#
loop_
_entity_poly.entity_id
_entity_poly.type
_entity_poly.pdbx_seq_one_letter_code
_entity_poly.pdbx_strand_id
1 'polypeptide(L)' 'MPVKFKTIMKLALLQLPDGLKPKFIKIKKELEKKGYFVLVWAGSNFGACDIPILPNCLNNITIFNYGHNEFPSKV' A
#
# COMPACT_ATOMS: atom_id res chain seq x y z
N MET A 1 -4.03 -12.76 34.83
CA MET A 1 -4.56 -12.23 33.56
C MET A 1 -3.56 -12.55 32.46
N PRO A 2 -3.92 -13.25 31.37
CA PRO A 2 -2.98 -13.50 30.28
C PRO A 2 -2.70 -12.17 29.55
N VAL A 3 -1.42 -11.83 29.40
CA VAL A 3 -0.96 -10.70 28.60
C VAL A 3 -1.30 -10.99 27.15
N LYS A 4 -2.21 -10.22 26.54
CA LYS A 4 -2.50 -10.32 25.10
C LYS A 4 -1.31 -9.76 24.33
N PHE A 5 -0.57 -10.63 23.66
CA PHE A 5 0.49 -10.21 22.73
C PHE A 5 -0.13 -9.33 21.63
N LYS A 6 0.41 -8.12 21.46
CA LYS A 6 0.01 -7.18 20.41
C LYS A 6 0.39 -7.77 19.05
N THR A 7 -0.59 -8.01 18.20
CA THR A 7 -0.37 -8.52 16.84
C THR A 7 0.59 -7.60 16.08
N ILE A 8 1.64 -8.17 15.46
CA ILE A 8 2.58 -7.40 14.64
C ILE A 8 1.84 -6.94 13.38
N MET A 9 1.63 -5.63 13.27
CA MET A 9 0.94 -5.02 12.13
C MET A 9 1.95 -4.75 11.02
N LYS A 10 1.67 -5.22 9.80
CA LYS A 10 2.59 -5.04 8.65
C LYS A 10 2.45 -3.64 8.08
N LEU A 11 3.56 -2.98 7.77
CA LEU A 11 3.51 -1.65 7.13
C LEU A 11 3.17 -1.79 5.64
N ALA A 12 2.25 -0.97 5.16
CA ALA A 12 1.88 -0.90 3.76
C ALA A 12 1.79 0.54 3.24
N LEU A 13 2.12 0.72 1.97
CA LEU A 13 1.91 1.96 1.22
C LEU A 13 0.84 1.73 0.14
N LEU A 14 -0.24 2.50 0.18
CA LEU A 14 -1.30 2.47 -0.81
C LEU A 14 -1.02 3.53 -1.89
N GLN A 15 -0.84 3.07 -3.13
CA GLN A 15 -0.63 3.94 -4.28
C GLN A 15 -1.83 3.85 -5.23
N LEU A 16 -2.41 5.01 -5.58
CA LEU A 16 -3.64 5.11 -6.37
C LEU A 16 -3.48 6.12 -7.52
N PRO A 17 -3.95 5.81 -8.74
CA PRO A 17 -4.10 6.78 -9.81
C PRO A 17 -5.19 7.79 -9.44
N ASP A 18 -5.19 8.96 -10.08
CA ASP A 18 -6.07 10.08 -9.71
C ASP A 18 -7.55 9.71 -9.70
N GLY A 19 -8.01 8.89 -10.65
CA GLY A 19 -9.39 8.41 -10.71
C GLY A 19 -9.81 7.50 -9.53
N LEU A 20 -8.86 6.95 -8.79
CA LEU A 20 -9.11 6.09 -7.61
C LEU A 20 -8.77 6.76 -6.28
N LYS A 21 -8.04 7.89 -6.27
CA LYS A 21 -7.70 8.62 -5.04
C LYS A 21 -8.91 8.93 -4.16
N PRO A 22 -10.09 9.38 -4.66
CA PRO A 22 -11.25 9.61 -3.81
C PRO A 22 -11.74 8.37 -3.02
N LYS A 23 -11.41 7.16 -3.49
CA LYS A 23 -11.80 5.89 -2.85
C LYS A 23 -10.79 5.40 -1.80
N PHE A 24 -9.72 6.15 -1.52
CA PHE A 24 -8.63 5.69 -0.66
C PHE A 24 -9.10 5.26 0.74
N ILE A 25 -10.08 5.95 1.33
CA ILE A 25 -10.59 5.65 2.68
C ILE A 25 -11.16 4.24 2.75
N LYS A 26 -11.90 3.82 1.71
CA LYS A 26 -12.50 2.48 1.66
C LYS A 26 -11.42 1.41 1.56
N ILE A 27 -10.49 1.57 0.62
CA ILE A 27 -9.40 0.61 0.38
C ILE A 27 -8.48 0.51 1.60
N LYS A 28 -8.14 1.66 2.20
CA LYS A 28 -7.36 1.74 3.45
C LYS A 28 -8.00 0.92 4.56
N LYS A 29 -9.30 1.12 4.82
CA LYS A 29 -10.03 0.37 5.86
C LYS A 29 -10.05 -1.13 5.61
N GLU A 30 -10.15 -1.55 4.35
CA GLU A 30 -10.10 -2.98 3.99
C GLU A 30 -8.72 -3.59 4.25
N LEU A 31 -7.64 -2.88 3.95
CA LEU A 31 -6.28 -3.31 4.24
C LEU A 31 -5.97 -3.30 5.75
N GLU A 32 -6.44 -2.30 6.49
CA GLU A 32 -6.28 -2.25 7.95
C GLU A 32 -6.97 -3.43 8.65
N LYS A 33 -8.15 -3.84 8.18
CA LYS A 33 -8.82 -5.06 8.67
C LYS A 33 -8.02 -6.34 8.39
N LYS A 34 -7.15 -6.34 7.38
CA LYS A 34 -6.24 -7.46 7.06
C LYS A 34 -4.93 -7.41 7.86
N GLY A 35 -4.80 -6.49 8.82
CA GLY A 35 -3.64 -6.40 9.71
C GLY A 35 -2.50 -5.54 9.15
N TYR A 36 -2.80 -4.58 8.28
CA TYR A 36 -1.83 -3.61 7.78
C TYR A 36 -1.95 -2.25 8.47
N PHE A 37 -0.82 -1.57 8.69
CA PHE A 37 -0.79 -0.13 8.92
C PHE A 37 -0.57 0.55 7.58
N VAL A 38 -1.54 1.35 7.13
CA VAL A 38 -1.57 1.83 5.75
C VAL A 38 -1.24 3.32 5.68
N LEU A 39 -0.12 3.63 5.03
CA LEU A 39 0.23 4.95 4.54
C LEU A 39 -0.38 5.15 3.15
N VAL A 40 -0.76 6.38 2.80
CA VAL A 40 -1.35 6.71 1.49
C VAL A 40 -0.35 7.57 0.73
N TRP A 41 0.02 7.14 -0.48
CA TRP A 41 0.90 7.90 -1.35
C TRP A 41 0.17 9.10 -1.95
N ALA A 42 0.65 10.30 -1.65
CA ALA A 42 0.06 11.56 -2.13
C ALA A 42 0.59 11.99 -3.51
N GLY A 43 1.67 11.35 -4.00
CA GLY A 43 2.27 11.68 -5.29
C GLY A 43 1.45 11.16 -6.48
N SER A 44 2.09 11.15 -7.65
CA SER A 44 1.51 10.59 -8.87
C SER A 44 1.48 9.06 -8.84
N ASN A 45 0.64 8.52 -9.73
CA ASN A 45 0.67 7.14 -10.15
C ASN A 45 0.15 7.09 -11.59
N PHE A 46 1.07 7.21 -12.55
CA PHE A 46 0.73 7.17 -13.98
C PHE A 46 0.70 5.77 -14.57
N GLY A 47 1.25 4.77 -13.87
CA GLY A 47 1.42 3.42 -14.39
C GLY A 47 2.12 2.49 -13.41
N ALA A 48 2.19 1.20 -13.76
CA ALA A 48 2.98 0.23 -12.99
C ALA A 48 4.50 0.47 -13.05
N CYS A 49 4.98 1.34 -13.94
CA CYS A 49 6.36 1.84 -13.95
C CYS A 49 6.63 2.96 -12.92
N ASP A 50 5.59 3.59 -12.38
CA ASP A 50 5.68 4.75 -11.47
C ASP A 50 5.66 4.31 -9.99
N ILE A 51 6.42 3.27 -9.63
CA ILE A 51 6.49 2.79 -8.24
C ILE A 51 7.40 3.71 -7.43
N PRO A 52 6.97 4.20 -6.25
CA PRO A 52 7.77 5.12 -5.46
C PRO A 52 9.05 4.46 -4.96
N ILE A 53 10.17 5.15 -5.15
CA ILE A 53 11.46 4.77 -4.58
C ILE A 53 11.47 5.17 -3.11
N LEU A 54 11.57 4.18 -2.22
CA LEU A 54 11.54 4.39 -0.77
C LEU A 54 12.94 4.32 -0.17
N PRO A 55 13.20 5.04 0.94
CA PRO A 55 14.47 4.94 1.65
C PRO A 55 14.68 3.53 2.22
N ASN A 56 15.94 3.11 2.37
CA ASN A 56 16.31 1.77 2.83
C ASN A 56 15.72 1.39 4.19
N CYS A 57 15.43 2.36 5.05
CA CYS A 57 14.77 2.12 6.35
C CYS A 57 13.32 1.62 6.23
N LEU A 58 12.72 1.70 5.03
CA LEU A 58 11.38 1.21 4.71
C LEU A 58 11.42 -0.05 3.83
N ASN A 59 12.54 -0.79 3.79
CA ASN A 59 12.70 -2.00 2.97
C ASN A 59 11.65 -3.11 3.22
N ASN A 60 11.03 -3.14 4.40
CA ASN A 60 10.04 -4.15 4.79
C ASN A 60 8.58 -3.71 4.56
N ILE A 61 8.33 -2.72 3.69
CA ILE A 61 6.98 -2.24 3.37
C ILE A 61 6.37 -3.00 2.19
N THR A 62 5.07 -3.26 2.26
CA THR A 62 4.29 -3.76 1.10
C THR A 62 3.66 -2.59 0.35
N ILE A 63 3.94 -2.44 -0.94
CA ILE A 63 3.28 -1.44 -1.79
C ILE A 63 2.08 -2.07 -2.48
N PHE A 64 0.90 -1.51 -2.26
CA PHE A 64 -0.32 -1.86 -2.98
C PHE A 64 -0.54 -0.84 -4.10
N ASN A 65 -0.10 -1.17 -5.31
CA ASN A 65 -0.34 -0.37 -6.52
C ASN A 65 -1.63 -0.81 -7.21
N TYR A 66 -2.61 0.09 -7.30
CA TYR A 66 -3.91 -0.20 -7.91
C TYR A 66 -4.05 0.45 -9.28
N GLY A 67 -4.89 -0.12 -10.14
CA GLY A 67 -5.27 0.48 -11.42
C GLY A 67 -4.33 0.16 -12.59
N HIS A 68 -3.30 -0.67 -12.36
CA HIS A 68 -2.32 -1.04 -13.37
C HIS A 68 -2.06 -2.55 -13.32
N ASN A 69 -1.78 -3.13 -14.49
CA ASN A 69 -1.26 -4.50 -14.60
C ASN A 69 0.24 -4.52 -14.29
N GLU A 70 0.79 -5.70 -14.04
CA GLU A 70 2.23 -5.88 -13.81
C GLU A 70 3.09 -5.33 -14.97
N PHE A 71 4.23 -4.70 -14.64
CA PHE A 71 5.17 -4.15 -15.60
C PHE A 71 6.64 -4.46 -15.20
N PRO A 72 7.49 -4.98 -16.11
CA PRO A 72 7.11 -5.48 -17.43
C PRO A 72 6.15 -6.67 -17.29
N SER A 73 5.21 -6.78 -18.22
CA SER A 73 4.20 -7.83 -18.17
C SER A 73 4.89 -9.19 -18.31
N LYS A 74 4.58 -10.15 -17.43
CA LYS A 74 5.14 -11.51 -17.47
C LYS A 74 4.48 -12.44 -18.51
N VAL A 75 3.77 -11.85 -19.48
CA VAL A 75 3.14 -12.58 -20.61
C VAL A 75 4.16 -12.93 -21.67
#